data_AF-A0A918YJI1-F1
#
_entry.id   AF-A0A918YJI1-F1
#
_cell.length_a   1.000
_cell.length_b   1.000
_cell.length_c   1.000
_cell.angle_alpha   90.00
_cell.angle_beta   90.00
_cell.angle_gamma   90.00
#
_symmetry.space_group_name_H-M   'P 1'
#
loop_
_entity.id
_entity.type
_entity.pdbx_description
1 polymer ?
#
loop_
_entity_poly.entity_id
_entity_poly.type
_entity_poly.pdbx_seq_one_letter_code
_entity_poly.pdbx_strand_id
1 'polypeptide(L)'
;MPLLFADAEELGPLRLFVRKEPGTPYYGGPSHAQPVAEGSGTITAADIARVRARQRELGVPEAFEWLAEAAPELRARVEAAGLPVEERPLMALDPHRPVPS
;
A
#
# COMPACT_ATOMS: atom_id res chain seq x y z
N MET A 1 11.93 -1.66 0.58
CA MET A 1 12.60 -2.29 -0.58
C MET A 1 12.23 -1.48 -1.80
N PRO A 2 13.18 -0.94 -2.58
CA PRO A 2 12.86 -0.32 -3.86
C PRO A 2 12.38 -1.40 -4.85
N LEU A 3 11.28 -1.14 -5.56
CA LEU A 3 10.82 -1.99 -6.65
C LEU A 3 11.56 -1.57 -7.93
N LEU A 4 12.47 -2.40 -8.45
CA LEU A 4 13.35 -2.01 -9.58
C LEU A 4 12.58 -1.54 -10.84
N PHE A 5 11.35 -2.04 -11.02
CA PHE A 5 10.46 -1.74 -12.15
C PHE A 5 9.46 -0.60 -11.89
N ALA A 6 9.53 0.07 -10.74
CA ALA A 6 8.61 1.14 -10.36
C ALA A 6 9.33 2.30 -9.66
N ASP A 7 8.82 3.50 -9.84
CA ASP A 7 9.23 4.68 -9.08
C ASP A 7 8.33 4.84 -7.85
N ALA A 8 8.90 5.32 -6.75
CA ALA A 8 8.14 5.65 -5.55
C ALA A 8 7.73 7.12 -5.62
N GLU A 9 6.43 7.39 -5.64
CA GLU A 9 5.86 8.73 -5.49
C GLU A 9 5.38 8.93 -4.05
N GLU A 10 5.92 9.93 -3.36
CA GLU A 10 5.47 10.32 -2.01
C GLU A 10 4.28 11.28 -2.10
N LEU A 11 3.16 10.89 -1.51
CA LEU A 11 1.92 11.64 -1.46
C LEU A 11 1.58 11.91 0.01
N GLY A 12 2.44 12.68 0.68
CA GLY A 12 2.34 12.97 2.12
C GLY A 12 2.72 11.74 2.96
N PRO A 13 1.88 11.27 3.89
CA PRO A 13 2.16 10.08 4.70
C PRO A 13 1.97 8.74 3.96
N LEU A 14 1.66 8.79 2.65
CA LEU A 14 1.40 7.63 1.80
C LEU A 14 2.39 7.61 0.63
N ARG A 15 2.93 6.43 0.33
CA ARG A 15 3.79 6.17 -0.82
C ARG A 15 3.04 5.34 -1.85
N LEU A 16 3.04 5.77 -3.11
CA LEU A 16 2.50 5.03 -4.25
C LEU A 16 3.65 4.55 -5.14
N PHE A 17 3.70 3.26 -5.47
CA PHE A 17 4.68 2.75 -6.43
C PHE A 17 4.10 2.78 -7.86
N VAL A 18 4.71 3.54 -8.76
CA VAL A 18 4.25 3.71 -10.14
C VAL A 18 5.15 2.94 -11.09
N ARG A 19 4.58 2.05 -11.90
CA ARG A 19 5.36 1.27 -12.89
C ARG A 19 6.03 2.20 -13.90
N LYS A 20 7.29 1.89 -14.22
CA LYS A 20 8.03 2.54 -15.31
C LYS A 20 7.53 2.10 -16.69
N GLU A 21 7.09 0.84 -16.79
CA GLU A 21 6.65 0.21 -18.03
C GLU A 21 5.38 -0.63 -17.81
N PRO A 22 4.50 -0.77 -18.83
CA PRO A 22 3.34 -1.67 -18.77
C PRO A 22 3.74 -3.10 -18.44
N GLY A 23 2.90 -3.81 -17.68
CA GLY A 23 3.13 -5.22 -17.37
C GLY A 23 2.09 -5.79 -16.42
N THR A 24 2.17 -7.09 -16.15
CA THR A 24 1.19 -7.80 -15.32
C THR A 24 1.18 -7.30 -13.87
N PRO A 25 0.00 -7.22 -13.22
CA PRO A 25 -0.09 -6.95 -11.80
C PRO A 25 0.57 -8.09 -11.01
N TYR A 26 1.31 -7.74 -9.97
CA TYR A 26 1.83 -8.69 -8.98
C TYR A 26 1.14 -8.42 -7.64
N TYR A 27 0.93 -9.45 -6.82
CA TYR A 27 0.46 -9.30 -5.44
C TYR A 27 1.52 -8.55 -4.62
N GLY A 28 1.13 -7.60 -3.77
CA GLY A 28 2.10 -6.69 -3.14
C GLY A 28 2.78 -5.73 -4.12
N GLY A 29 2.21 -5.61 -5.32
CA GLY A 29 2.87 -5.07 -6.48
C GLY A 29 2.75 -3.55 -6.63
N PRO A 30 3.26 -3.03 -7.75
CA PRO A 30 3.15 -1.62 -8.07
C PRO A 30 1.67 -1.25 -8.25
N SER A 31 1.35 0.02 -7.99
CA SER A 31 0.02 0.65 -7.98
C SER A 31 -0.76 0.59 -6.67
N HIS A 32 -0.28 -0.12 -5.64
CA HIS A 32 -0.81 0.00 -4.29
C HIS A 32 -0.14 1.16 -3.54
N ALA A 33 -0.93 1.97 -2.86
CA ALA A 33 -0.39 2.96 -1.92
C ALA A 33 -0.22 2.35 -0.53
N GLN A 34 0.89 2.67 0.13
CA GLN A 34 1.29 2.13 1.42
C GLN A 34 1.63 3.27 2.40
N PRO A 35 1.33 3.13 3.70
CA PRO A 35 1.80 4.06 4.73
C PRO A 35 3.33 4.14 4.76
N VAL A 36 3.87 5.35 4.87
CA VAL A 36 5.27 5.53 5.25
C VAL A 36 5.40 5.25 6.74
N ALA A 37 6.44 4.51 7.15
CA ALA A 37 6.61 4.02 8.53
C ALA A 37 6.52 5.13 9.60
N GLU A 38 7.00 6.34 9.29
CA GLU A 38 6.99 7.49 10.21
C GLU A 38 5.64 8.26 10.22
N GLY A 39 4.77 8.03 9.23
CA GLY A 39 3.55 8.82 8.99
C GLY A 39 2.24 8.04 9.13
N SER A 40 2.26 6.77 9.52
CA SER A 40 1.06 5.93 9.52
C SER A 40 -0.06 6.43 10.43
N GLY A 41 0.29 7.07 11.56
CA GLY A 41 -0.67 7.65 12.50
C GLY A 41 -1.35 8.94 12.02
N THR A 42 -0.78 9.62 11.03
CA THR A 42 -1.21 10.97 10.59
C THR A 42 -1.99 10.97 9.28
N ILE A 43 -2.22 9.80 8.67
CA ILE A 43 -2.96 9.69 7.40
C ILE A 43 -4.37 10.27 7.55
N THR A 44 -4.70 11.25 6.72
CA THR A 44 -6.00 11.92 6.68
C THR A 44 -6.84 11.49 5.48
N ALA A 45 -8.13 11.87 5.47
CA ALA A 45 -9.00 11.67 4.31
C ALA A 45 -8.50 12.42 3.06
N ALA A 46 -7.85 13.57 3.23
CA ALA A 46 -7.26 14.33 2.12
C ALA A 46 -6.09 13.58 1.47
N ASP A 47 -5.29 12.86 2.27
CA ASP A 47 -4.19 12.05 1.77
C ASP A 47 -4.70 10.88 0.93
N ILE A 48 -5.76 10.20 1.40
CA ILE A 48 -6.44 9.13 0.65
C ILE A 48 -7.00 9.67 -0.66
N ALA A 49 -7.67 10.83 -0.63
CA ALA A 49 -8.24 11.45 -1.83
C ALA A 49 -7.16 11.79 -2.88
N ARG A 50 -6.00 12.27 -2.45
CA ARG A 50 -4.85 12.58 -3.31
C ARG A 50 -4.30 11.32 -3.98
N VAL A 51 -4.13 10.23 -3.24
CA VAL A 51 -3.71 8.94 -3.81
C VAL A 51 -4.70 8.43 -4.86
N ARG A 52 -6.00 8.45 -4.55
CA ARG A 52 -7.03 8.00 -5.49
C ARG A 52 -7.05 8.83 -6.77
N ALA A 53 -6.89 10.16 -6.66
CA ALA A 53 -6.76 11.02 -7.82
C ALA A 53 -5.58 10.60 -8.70
N ARG A 54 -4.41 10.35 -8.09
CA ARG A 54 -3.23 9.90 -8.80
C ARG A 54 -3.41 8.53 -9.47
N GLN A 55 -4.05 7.58 -8.80
CA GLN A 55 -4.36 6.26 -9.37
C GLN A 55 -5.29 6.36 -10.58
N ARG A 56 -6.29 7.26 -10.55
CA ARG A 56 -7.15 7.53 -11.71
C ARG A 56 -6.40 8.13 -12.89
N GLU A 57 -5.49 9.07 -12.66
CA GLU A 57 -4.64 9.64 -13.72
C GLU A 57 -3.77 8.57 -14.38
N LEU A 58 -3.28 7.60 -13.59
CA LEU A 58 -2.48 6.49 -14.07
C LEU A 58 -3.31 5.38 -14.73
N GLY A 59 -4.64 5.44 -14.68
CA GLY A 59 -5.55 4.42 -15.21
C GLY A 59 -5.45 3.08 -14.47
N VAL A 60 -5.04 3.09 -13.19
CA VAL A 60 -4.90 1.88 -12.36
C VAL A 60 -6.02 1.80 -11.31
N PRO A 61 -6.31 0.61 -10.75
CA PRO A 61 -7.28 0.48 -9.67
C PRO A 61 -6.93 1.35 -8.46
N GLU A 62 -7.97 1.84 -7.78
CA GLU A 62 -7.82 2.56 -6.52
C GLU A 62 -7.58 1.56 -5.37
N ALA A 63 -6.31 1.33 -5.03
CA ALA A 63 -5.91 0.28 -4.11
C ALA A 63 -4.90 0.75 -3.05
N PHE A 64 -5.07 0.25 -1.82
CA PHE A 64 -4.21 0.51 -0.68
C PHE A 64 -3.80 -0.82 -0.05
N GLU A 65 -2.58 -0.89 0.46
CA GLU A 65 -2.06 -2.07 1.15
C GLU A 65 -1.25 -1.64 2.37
N TRP A 66 -1.51 -2.27 3.51
CA TRP A 66 -0.82 -1.94 4.75
C TRP A 66 -0.87 -3.12 5.73
N LEU A 67 0.04 -3.10 6.70
CA LEU A 67 -0.04 -3.93 7.89
C LEU A 67 -0.99 -3.26 8.89
N ALA A 68 -2.06 -3.93 9.30
CA ALA A 68 -3.09 -3.37 10.18
C ALA A 68 -2.50 -2.86 11.50
N GLU A 69 -1.53 -3.57 12.06
CA GLU A 69 -0.84 -3.25 13.30
C GLU A 69 0.03 -1.99 13.18
N ALA A 70 0.56 -1.69 11.98
CA ALA A 70 1.38 -0.51 11.73
C ALA A 70 0.55 0.76 11.49
N ALA A 71 -0.71 0.62 11.08
CA ALA A 71 -1.64 1.72 10.81
C ALA A 71 -3.09 1.37 11.22
N PRO A 72 -3.40 1.21 12.52
CA PRO A 72 -4.70 0.69 12.97
C PRO A 72 -5.89 1.54 12.52
N GLU A 73 -5.73 2.86 12.52
CA GLU A 73 -6.77 3.82 12.14
C GLU A 73 -7.06 3.85 10.63
N LEU A 74 -6.20 3.24 9.80
CA LEU A 74 -6.31 3.37 8.35
C LEU A 74 -7.52 2.64 7.79
N ARG A 75 -7.94 1.52 8.39
CA ARG A 75 -9.15 0.78 8.00
C ARG A 75 -10.36 1.71 7.97
N ALA A 76 -10.65 2.36 9.11
CA ALA A 76 -11.82 3.21 9.24
C ALA A 76 -11.80 4.38 8.24
N ARG A 77 -10.61 4.92 7.93
CA ARG A 77 -10.46 6.02 6.97
C ARG A 77 -10.65 5.58 5.52
N VAL A 78 -10.14 4.40 5.15
CA VAL A 78 -10.34 3.81 3.81
C VAL A 78 -11.81 3.45 3.60
N GLU A 79 -12.46 2.85 4.60
CA GLU A 79 -13.89 2.53 4.58
C GLU A 79 -14.75 3.81 4.48
N ALA A 80 -14.42 4.86 5.26
CA ALA A 80 -15.10 6.15 5.17
C ALA A 80 -14.91 6.84 3.81
N ALA A 81 -13.84 6.53 3.07
CA ALA A 81 -13.63 6.97 1.70
C ALA A 81 -14.41 6.13 0.66
N GLY A 82 -15.18 5.14 1.10
CA GLY A 82 -16.03 4.28 0.26
C GLY A 82 -15.31 3.11 -0.39
N LEU A 83 -14.11 2.76 0.10
CA LEU A 83 -13.36 1.61 -0.41
C LEU A 83 -13.57 0.38 0.50
N PRO A 84 -13.82 -0.81 -0.07
CA PRO A 84 -13.88 -2.03 0.73
C PRO A 84 -12.48 -2.38 1.27
N VAL A 85 -12.44 -3.04 2.43
CA VAL A 85 -11.19 -3.51 3.05
C VAL A 85 -11.28 -5.01 3.29
N GLU A 86 -10.38 -5.77 2.67
CA GLU A 86 -10.27 -7.21 2.84
C GLU A 86 -9.07 -7.58 3.72
N GLU A 87 -9.26 -8.48 4.67
CA GLU A 87 -8.17 -8.98 5.51
C GLU A 87 -7.47 -10.15 4.84
N ARG A 88 -6.14 -10.07 4.76
CA ARG A 88 -5.27 -11.09 4.19
C ARG A 88 -4.18 -11.43 5.21
N PRO A 89 -4.34 -12.52 6.00
CA PRO A 89 -3.35 -12.89 7.01
C PRO A 89 -1.96 -13.10 6.40
N LEU A 90 -0.94 -12.50 7.00
CA LEU A 90 0.45 -12.72 6.61
C LEU A 90 0.96 -14.04 7.20
N MET A 91 1.55 -14.88 6.35
CA MET A 91 2.31 -16.04 6.82
C MET A 91 3.71 -15.59 7.22
N ALA A 92 4.07 -15.76 8.49
CA ALA A 92 5.42 -15.54 8.98
C ALA A 92 6.12 -16.87 9.21
N LEU A 93 7.35 -17.00 8.68
CA LEU A 93 8.24 -18.10 9.06
C LEU A 93 9.02 -17.66 10.31
N ASP A 94 9.02 -18.50 11.33
CA ASP A 94 9.83 -18.27 12.53
C ASP A 94 11.32 -18.20 12.12
N PRO A 95 12.02 -17.07 12.38
CA PRO A 95 13.42 -16.91 12.01
C PRO A 95 14.36 -17.89 12.73
N HIS A 96 13.92 -18.50 13.83
CA HIS A 96 14.67 -19.51 14.57
C HIS A 96 14.36 -20.93 14.13
N ARG A 97 13.43 -21.13 13.18
CA ARG A 97 13.11 -22.45 12.66
C ARG A 97 14.26 -22.96 11.77
N PRO A 98 14.86 -24.12 12.07
CA PRO A 98 15.87 -24.72 11.20
C PRO A 98 15.24 -25.04 9.83
N VAL A 99 15.92 -24.66 8.74
CA VAL A 99 15.54 -25.09 7.40
C VAL A 99 15.90 -26.57 7.27
N PRO A 100 14.98 -27.46 6.84
CA PRO A 100 15.30 -28.86 6.60
C PRO A 100 16.46 -28.96 5.61
N SER A 101 17.45 -29.78 5.94
CA SER A 101 18.61 -30.07 5.09
C SER A 101 18.24 -30.91 3.86
#